data_AF-A0A508A6X4-F1
#
_entry.id   AF-A0A508A6X4-F1
#
_cell.length_a   1.000
_cell.length_b   1.000
_cell.length_c   1.000
_cell.angle_alpha   90.00
_cell.angle_beta   90.00
_cell.angle_gamma   90.00
#
_symmetry.space_group_name_H-M   'P 1'
#
loop_
_entity.id
_entity.type
_entity.pdbx_description
1 polymer ?
#
loop_
_entity_poly.entity_id
_entity_poly.type
_entity_poly.pdbx_seq_one_letter_code
_entity_poly.pdbx_strand_id
1 'polypeptide(L)'
;MKSEFGLHGDDRYQQLKTLIAERYYDPQGNATTLAAYLDELANEDVVTSDPYETLSKAIGRSLYRKLPPKKDCENGFDSPEIPTEATLPQYIKAIVGHLVQKNVEVRVVTTNYDTHLERSLRLILKIMNSDRPKIRKKYSLNVLGNDDTTLTHSKLHPTNKSVPFIYLHGRVPGNNEEPEINCEISPRQLVFSELDYFRNKNKTAKIMTAASKDVDCMLIVGSSLNDPPLLDWIQSNKCNKGSRTSVIVAQAIDKDCYDKDCRTEEERRELVRTTWLRYNALGVDHFVPGRCFADLPMILRDAVIRMENDKDDALGITITHDELKSWSSSASDKLEDSSIVHSIFNDLLDHSHTAESILSELIESDLGKEKKVAFQIAVRLEYWLRGMAPHCGDPEYLVKIADSSGVLLDTSSRRSDSFMRRFPSRSAALRSIQLDSPELITLDTLGMRNFASRWQAFYSVPIRGTVGDSGLPYQVSLGAIVASIRLSEEHHKFNSRLDRELFSQVAARIAQKIRSGELTKEQNFTLRKVNKIMRSAAMQSMGHIVGRAASVS
;
A
#
# COMPACT_ATOMS: atom_id res chain seq x y z
N MET A 1 -5.73 -22.48 -7.61
CA MET A 1 -5.43 -23.10 -8.92
C MET A 1 -5.13 -24.59 -8.82
N LYS A 2 -3.95 -25.06 -8.39
CA LYS A 2 -3.62 -26.51 -8.34
C LYS A 2 -4.66 -27.40 -7.65
N SER A 3 -5.12 -27.00 -6.47
CA SER A 3 -6.15 -27.73 -5.71
C SER A 3 -7.58 -27.50 -6.19
N GLU A 4 -7.82 -26.43 -6.96
CA GLU A 4 -9.17 -26.05 -7.42
C GLU A 4 -9.52 -26.69 -8.76
N PHE A 5 -8.53 -26.86 -9.63
CA PHE A 5 -8.68 -27.53 -10.92
C PHE A 5 -8.29 -29.01 -10.89
N GLY A 6 -7.93 -29.56 -9.72
CA GLY A 6 -7.53 -30.97 -9.61
C GLY A 6 -6.29 -31.35 -10.44
N LEU A 7 -5.42 -30.39 -10.79
CA LEU A 7 -4.29 -30.52 -11.71
C LEU A 7 -3.09 -31.28 -11.12
N HIS A 8 -3.35 -32.35 -10.36
CA HIS A 8 -2.31 -33.18 -9.77
C HIS A 8 -1.62 -33.98 -10.88
N GLY A 9 -0.41 -33.57 -11.26
CA GLY A 9 0.42 -34.27 -12.26
C GLY A 9 0.29 -33.76 -13.70
N ASP A 10 -0.33 -32.60 -13.93
CA ASP A 10 -0.36 -31.99 -15.27
C ASP A 10 1.00 -31.34 -15.59
N ASP A 11 1.74 -31.95 -16.53
CA ASP A 11 3.01 -31.41 -17.03
C ASP A 11 2.84 -30.03 -17.69
N ARG A 12 1.68 -29.77 -18.32
CA ARG A 12 1.37 -28.45 -18.92
C ARG A 12 1.30 -27.36 -17.86
N TYR A 13 0.72 -27.65 -16.69
CA TYR A 13 0.69 -26.71 -15.57
C TYR A 13 2.10 -26.35 -15.07
N GLN A 14 3.01 -27.34 -15.01
CA GLN A 14 4.39 -27.08 -14.58
C GLN A 14 5.14 -26.24 -15.60
N GLN A 15 4.96 -26.51 -16.90
CA GLN A 15 5.51 -25.69 -17.97
C GLN A 15 4.97 -24.26 -17.92
N LEU A 16 3.66 -24.08 -17.73
CA LEU A 16 3.04 -22.76 -17.56
C LEU A 16 3.65 -22.00 -16.38
N LYS A 17 3.85 -22.66 -15.24
CA LYS A 17 4.46 -22.05 -14.06
C LYS A 17 5.90 -21.59 -14.34
N THR A 18 6.70 -22.42 -15.02
CA THR A 18 8.06 -22.07 -15.42
C THR A 18 8.06 -20.88 -16.37
N LEU A 19 7.19 -20.89 -17.39
CA LEU A 19 7.10 -19.81 -18.37
C LEU A 19 6.69 -18.48 -17.73
N ILE A 20 5.69 -18.48 -16.84
CA ILE A 20 5.29 -17.27 -16.10
C ILE A 20 6.44 -16.76 -15.21
N ALA A 21 7.20 -17.67 -14.58
CA ALA A 21 8.33 -17.28 -13.75
C ALA A 21 9.47 -16.66 -14.56
N GLU A 22 9.76 -17.19 -15.75
CA GLU A 22 10.78 -16.67 -16.66
C GLU A 22 10.39 -15.31 -17.27
N ARG A 23 9.09 -15.10 -17.52
CA ARG A 23 8.54 -13.87 -18.12
C ARG A 23 7.96 -12.90 -17.09
N TYR A 24 8.54 -12.82 -15.89
CA TYR A 24 8.03 -11.95 -14.83
C TYR A 24 7.93 -10.45 -15.22
N TYR A 25 8.72 -10.02 -16.21
CA TYR A 25 8.74 -8.65 -16.74
C TYR A 25 7.60 -8.36 -17.74
N ASP A 26 6.81 -9.36 -18.13
CA ASP A 26 5.65 -9.24 -19.01
C ASP A 26 4.37 -9.75 -18.33
N PRO A 27 3.80 -8.98 -17.37
CA PRO A 27 2.57 -9.38 -16.68
C PRO A 27 1.39 -9.58 -17.61
N GLN A 28 1.32 -8.81 -18.69
CA GLN A 28 0.21 -8.83 -19.64
C GLN A 28 0.23 -10.12 -20.49
N GLY A 29 1.38 -10.48 -21.07
CA GLY A 29 1.54 -11.76 -21.77
C GLY A 29 1.34 -12.97 -20.86
N ASN A 30 1.77 -12.88 -19.59
CA ASN A 30 1.50 -13.93 -18.60
C ASN A 30 0.01 -14.08 -18.29
N ALA A 31 -0.74 -12.97 -18.18
CA ALA A 31 -2.18 -13.01 -17.97
C ALA A 31 -2.90 -13.64 -19.17
N THR A 32 -2.49 -13.30 -20.40
CA THR A 32 -3.01 -13.92 -21.63
C THR A 32 -2.73 -15.41 -21.69
N THR A 33 -1.50 -15.83 -21.38
CA THR A 33 -1.12 -17.25 -21.39
C THR A 33 -1.91 -18.03 -20.34
N LEU A 34 -2.11 -17.46 -19.14
CA LEU A 34 -2.94 -18.07 -18.12
C LEU A 34 -4.40 -18.18 -18.55
N ALA A 35 -4.99 -17.13 -19.11
CA ALA A 35 -6.37 -17.15 -19.60
C ALA A 35 -6.57 -18.20 -20.70
N ALA A 36 -5.65 -18.30 -21.65
CA ALA A 36 -5.69 -19.32 -22.71
C ALA A 36 -5.64 -20.75 -22.14
N TYR A 37 -4.77 -21.00 -21.15
CA TYR A 37 -4.71 -22.29 -20.47
C TYR A 37 -6.00 -22.62 -19.72
N LEU A 38 -6.62 -21.63 -19.07
CA LEU A 38 -7.91 -21.82 -18.39
C LEU A 38 -9.06 -22.10 -19.37
N ASP A 39 -9.08 -21.44 -20.53
CA ASP A 39 -10.05 -21.72 -21.58
C ASP A 39 -9.87 -23.14 -22.16
N GLU A 40 -8.63 -23.61 -22.35
CA GLU A 40 -8.34 -24.98 -22.79
C GLU A 40 -8.86 -26.01 -21.78
N LEU A 41 -8.57 -25.82 -20.50
CA LEU A 41 -9.06 -26.67 -19.42
C LEU A 41 -10.59 -26.72 -19.33
N ALA A 42 -11.27 -25.60 -19.62
CA ALA A 42 -12.72 -25.54 -19.60
C ALA A 42 -13.38 -26.32 -20.74
N ASN A 43 -12.65 -26.54 -21.84
CA ASN A 43 -13.10 -27.37 -22.96
C ASN A 43 -12.80 -28.86 -22.74
N GLU A 44 -12.03 -29.22 -21.71
CA GLU A 44 -11.83 -30.60 -21.29
C GLU A 44 -12.97 -31.01 -20.34
N ASP A 45 -13.68 -32.11 -20.63
CA ASP A 45 -14.79 -32.67 -19.82
C ASP A 45 -14.42 -33.06 -18.36
N VAL A 46 -13.18 -32.77 -17.96
CA VAL A 46 -12.59 -33.13 -16.66
C VAL A 46 -12.85 -32.05 -15.59
N VAL A 47 -13.17 -30.81 -15.98
CA VAL A 47 -13.28 -29.68 -15.04
C VAL A 47 -14.74 -29.34 -14.74
N THR A 48 -15.18 -29.57 -13.49
CA THR A 48 -16.55 -29.30 -13.02
C THR A 48 -16.79 -27.84 -12.59
N SER A 49 -15.74 -27.00 -12.54
CA SER A 49 -15.81 -25.61 -12.05
C SER A 49 -15.62 -24.58 -13.17
N ASP A 50 -16.39 -23.49 -13.14
CA ASP A 50 -16.26 -22.37 -14.07
C ASP A 50 -14.82 -21.77 -14.00
N PRO A 51 -14.05 -21.75 -15.12
CA PRO A 51 -12.69 -21.23 -15.15
C PRO A 51 -12.61 -19.75 -14.76
N TYR A 52 -13.62 -18.94 -15.12
CA TYR A 52 -13.65 -17.51 -14.83
C TYR A 52 -13.97 -17.24 -13.35
N GLU A 53 -14.84 -18.04 -12.75
CA GLU A 53 -15.09 -17.99 -11.31
C GLU A 53 -13.82 -18.38 -10.53
N THR A 54 -13.08 -19.36 -11.03
CA THR A 54 -11.83 -19.81 -10.41
C THR A 54 -10.72 -18.77 -10.56
N LEU A 55 -10.61 -18.10 -11.72
CA LEU A 55 -9.72 -16.96 -11.93
C LEU A 55 -10.07 -15.81 -10.97
N SER A 56 -11.35 -15.46 -10.85
CA SER A 56 -11.82 -14.43 -9.92
C SER A 56 -11.47 -14.76 -8.47
N LYS A 57 -11.68 -16.01 -8.03
CA LYS A 57 -11.25 -16.48 -6.70
C LYS A 57 -9.73 -16.41 -6.52
N ALA A 58 -8.95 -16.76 -7.54
CA ALA A 58 -7.49 -16.69 -7.48
C ALA A 58 -6.99 -15.23 -7.37
N ILE A 59 -7.57 -14.33 -8.16
CA ILE A 59 -7.30 -12.88 -8.09
C ILE A 59 -7.71 -12.36 -6.71
N GLY A 60 -8.90 -12.71 -6.21
CA GLY A 60 -9.39 -12.31 -4.89
C GLY A 60 -8.48 -12.76 -3.76
N ARG A 61 -7.99 -14.01 -3.79
CA ARG A 61 -6.98 -14.48 -2.83
C ARG A 61 -5.70 -13.68 -2.91
N SER A 62 -5.24 -13.30 -4.10
CA SER A 62 -4.02 -12.50 -4.27
C SER A 62 -4.20 -11.07 -3.73
N LEU A 63 -5.33 -10.42 -4.02
CA LEU A 63 -5.63 -9.04 -3.59
C LEU A 63 -5.84 -8.96 -2.08
N TYR A 64 -6.63 -9.86 -1.52
CA TYR A 64 -7.05 -9.84 -0.11
C TYR A 64 -6.22 -10.73 0.80
N ARG A 65 -5.07 -11.23 0.34
CA ARG A 65 -4.19 -12.13 1.10
C ARG A 65 -3.79 -11.63 2.48
N LYS A 66 -3.74 -10.31 2.68
CA LYS A 66 -3.38 -9.69 3.96
C LYS A 66 -4.57 -9.53 4.92
N LEU A 67 -5.80 -9.79 4.45
CA LEU A 67 -7.01 -9.67 5.25
C LEU A 67 -7.36 -10.98 5.97
N PRO A 68 -8.00 -10.92 7.15
CA PRO A 68 -8.48 -12.12 7.84
C PRO A 68 -9.55 -12.88 7.07
N PRO A 69 -9.62 -14.22 7.22
CA PRO A 69 -10.82 -14.98 6.91
C PRO A 69 -12.02 -14.54 7.76
N LYS A 70 -13.24 -14.60 7.18
CA LYS A 70 -14.50 -14.17 7.81
C LYS A 70 -14.76 -14.79 9.20
N LYS A 71 -14.47 -16.09 9.35
CA LYS A 71 -14.68 -16.85 10.60
C LYS A 71 -13.85 -16.33 11.78
N ASP A 72 -12.74 -15.65 11.50
CA ASP A 72 -11.84 -15.13 12.53
C ASP A 72 -12.27 -13.71 12.99
N CYS A 73 -13.18 -13.05 12.26
CA CYS A 73 -13.72 -11.72 12.60
C CYS A 73 -14.96 -11.80 13.52
N GLU A 74 -15.61 -12.97 13.62
CA GLU A 74 -16.87 -13.15 14.36
C GLU A 74 -16.64 -13.39 15.87
N ASN A 75 -15.42 -13.72 16.30
CA ASN A 75 -15.06 -14.01 17.70
C ASN A 75 -14.52 -12.80 18.46
N GLY A 76 -15.27 -11.69 18.47
CA GLY A 76 -15.38 -10.72 19.58
C GLY A 76 -14.16 -9.94 20.11
N PHE A 77 -12.92 -10.25 19.75
CA PHE A 77 -11.71 -9.49 20.13
C PHE A 77 -10.95 -8.93 18.92
N ASP A 78 -11.24 -9.47 17.74
CA ASP A 78 -10.71 -9.05 16.44
C ASP A 78 -11.87 -8.46 15.61
N SER A 79 -12.42 -7.32 16.06
CA SER A 79 -13.05 -6.44 15.07
C SER A 79 -12.03 -6.23 13.95
N PRO A 80 -12.43 -6.09 12.67
CA PRO A 80 -11.51 -5.60 11.66
C PRO A 80 -11.13 -4.19 12.10
N GLU A 81 -10.13 -4.08 12.98
CA GLU A 81 -9.35 -2.86 13.19
C GLU A 81 -9.01 -2.47 11.77
N ILE A 82 -9.70 -1.41 11.33
CA ILE A 82 -9.65 -0.82 10.01
C ILE A 82 -8.22 -1.03 9.53
N PRO A 83 -7.95 -1.94 8.56
CA PRO A 83 -6.59 -2.33 8.25
C PRO A 83 -5.88 -1.03 7.96
N THR A 84 -4.98 -0.62 8.85
CA THR A 84 -4.65 0.79 9.11
C THR A 84 -4.40 1.46 7.78
N GLU A 85 -5.45 2.14 7.27
CA GLU A 85 -5.65 2.28 5.83
C GLU A 85 -4.37 2.82 5.25
N ALA A 86 -3.89 2.25 4.14
CA ALA A 86 -2.84 2.91 3.38
C ALA A 86 -3.24 4.39 3.23
N THR A 87 -2.28 5.28 3.41
CA THR A 87 -2.59 6.71 3.55
C THR A 87 -3.29 7.24 2.30
N LEU A 88 -2.98 6.69 1.12
CA LEU A 88 -3.55 7.11 -0.15
C LEU A 88 -5.10 6.99 -0.22
N PRO A 89 -5.72 5.81 0.01
CA PRO A 89 -7.19 5.71 0.14
C PRO A 89 -7.82 6.72 1.12
N GLN A 90 -7.14 7.06 2.23
CA GLN A 90 -7.65 8.02 3.21
C GLN A 90 -7.80 9.43 2.61
N TYR A 91 -6.85 9.86 1.79
CA TYR A 91 -6.92 11.18 1.17
C TYR A 91 -7.79 11.21 -0.09
N ILE A 92 -7.87 10.10 -0.84
CA ILE A 92 -8.84 10.00 -1.95
C ILE A 92 -10.27 10.12 -1.41
N LYS A 93 -10.61 9.39 -0.33
CA LYS A 93 -11.95 9.51 0.28
C LYS A 93 -12.22 10.92 0.84
N ALA A 94 -11.19 11.61 1.35
CA ALA A 94 -11.30 12.96 1.87
C ALA A 94 -11.61 13.99 0.77
N ILE A 95 -10.90 13.92 -0.36
CA ILE A 95 -11.14 14.77 -1.54
C ILE A 95 -12.56 14.55 -2.07
N VAL A 96 -12.96 13.29 -2.28
CA VAL A 96 -14.30 12.96 -2.77
C VAL A 96 -15.38 13.47 -1.81
N GLY A 97 -15.19 13.25 -0.50
CA GLY A 97 -16.10 13.76 0.53
C GLY A 97 -16.28 15.27 0.46
N HIS A 98 -15.18 16.03 0.40
CA HIS A 98 -15.19 17.49 0.33
C HIS A 98 -15.88 18.03 -0.93
N LEU A 99 -15.52 17.50 -2.10
CA LEU A 99 -16.13 17.90 -3.38
C LEU A 99 -17.64 17.67 -3.37
N VAL A 100 -18.07 16.49 -2.92
CA VAL A 100 -19.50 16.13 -2.83
C VAL A 100 -20.24 17.03 -1.83
N GLN A 101 -19.62 17.41 -0.72
CA GLN A 101 -20.18 18.38 0.23
C GLN A 101 -20.38 19.75 -0.42
N LYS A 102 -19.41 20.24 -1.20
CA LYS A 102 -19.48 21.50 -1.96
C LYS A 102 -20.40 21.47 -3.19
N ASN A 103 -21.17 20.39 -3.39
CA ASN A 103 -22.06 20.18 -4.56
C ASN A 103 -21.31 20.01 -5.89
N VAL A 104 -20.04 19.62 -5.88
CA VAL A 104 -19.34 19.22 -7.10
C VAL A 104 -19.77 17.81 -7.48
N GLU A 105 -20.05 17.58 -8.75
CA GLU A 105 -20.32 16.23 -9.28
C GLU A 105 -19.01 15.45 -9.34
N VAL A 106 -18.96 14.31 -8.66
CA VAL A 106 -17.77 13.46 -8.60
C VAL A 106 -18.11 12.08 -9.14
N ARG A 107 -17.21 11.56 -9.96
CA ARG A 107 -17.26 10.20 -10.50
C ARG A 107 -15.91 9.55 -10.22
N VAL A 108 -15.92 8.30 -9.75
CA VAL A 108 -14.71 7.53 -9.46
C VAL A 108 -14.63 6.37 -10.43
N VAL A 109 -13.51 6.24 -11.12
CA VAL A 109 -13.26 5.17 -12.08
C VAL A 109 -12.00 4.44 -11.65
N THR A 110 -12.04 3.12 -11.61
CA THR A 110 -10.89 2.29 -11.23
C THR A 110 -10.64 1.18 -12.24
N THR A 111 -9.37 0.93 -12.51
CA THR A 111 -8.86 -0.25 -13.21
C THR A 111 -8.47 -1.37 -12.24
N ASN A 112 -8.49 -1.10 -10.93
CA ASN A 112 -8.23 -2.11 -9.90
C ASN A 112 -9.47 -2.99 -9.71
N TYR A 113 -9.26 -4.25 -9.33
CA TYR A 113 -10.33 -5.19 -9.05
C TYR A 113 -10.78 -5.19 -7.58
N ASP A 114 -9.93 -4.72 -6.67
CA ASP A 114 -10.20 -4.74 -5.22
C ASP A 114 -11.18 -3.66 -4.78
N THR A 115 -11.77 -3.85 -3.61
CA THR A 115 -12.80 -2.99 -3.04
C THR A 115 -12.27 -2.04 -1.97
N HIS A 116 -10.95 -1.89 -1.81
CA HIS A 116 -10.39 -1.08 -0.72
C HIS A 116 -10.89 0.37 -0.79
N LEU A 117 -10.82 0.99 -1.96
CA LEU A 117 -11.31 2.36 -2.16
C LEU A 117 -12.84 2.45 -2.05
N GLU A 118 -13.58 1.46 -2.57
CA GLU A 118 -15.04 1.40 -2.45
C GLU A 118 -15.47 1.41 -0.97
N ARG A 119 -14.86 0.56 -0.14
CA ARG A 119 -15.15 0.49 1.30
C ARG A 119 -14.86 1.82 2.00
N SER A 120 -13.71 2.42 1.71
CA SER A 120 -13.32 3.73 2.27
C SER A 120 -14.31 4.84 1.88
N LEU A 121 -14.81 4.85 0.64
CA LEU A 121 -15.82 5.80 0.17
C LEU A 121 -17.20 5.56 0.78
N ARG A 122 -17.64 4.31 0.89
CA ARG A 122 -18.90 3.96 1.57
C ARG A 122 -18.91 4.44 3.01
N LEU A 123 -17.80 4.27 3.72
CA LEU A 123 -17.65 4.70 5.11
C LEU A 123 -17.83 6.21 5.25
N ILE A 124 -17.13 7.02 4.45
CA ILE A 124 -17.23 8.49 4.55
C ILE A 124 -18.63 8.99 4.17
N LEU A 125 -19.25 8.45 3.12
CA LEU A 125 -20.61 8.84 2.73
C LEU A 125 -21.65 8.42 3.78
N LYS A 126 -21.42 7.30 4.49
CA LYS A 126 -22.25 6.90 5.64
C LYS A 126 -22.12 7.90 6.79
N ILE A 127 -20.90 8.30 7.16
CA ILE A 127 -20.64 9.30 8.21
C ILE A 127 -21.34 10.63 7.87
N MET A 128 -21.17 11.12 6.63
CA MET A 128 -21.81 12.35 6.15
C MET A 128 -23.34 12.33 6.21
N ASN A 129 -23.97 11.16 6.14
CA ASN A 129 -25.42 11.01 6.31
C ASN A 129 -25.83 11.00 7.79
N SER A 130 -24.97 10.50 8.69
CA SER A 130 -25.23 10.46 10.13
C SER A 130 -25.26 11.85 10.76
N ASP A 131 -24.47 12.80 10.25
CA ASP A 131 -24.40 14.18 10.73
C ASP A 131 -25.68 15.00 10.42
N ARG A 132 -26.64 14.43 9.66
CA ARG A 132 -27.91 15.08 9.29
C ARG A 132 -29.11 14.14 9.46
N PRO A 133 -29.43 13.71 10.69
CA PRO A 133 -30.40 12.63 10.95
C PRO A 133 -31.85 12.97 10.53
N LYS A 134 -32.17 14.24 10.27
CA LYS A 134 -33.52 14.70 9.90
C LYS A 134 -33.83 14.63 8.40
N ILE A 135 -32.86 14.28 7.55
CA ILE A 135 -33.02 14.17 6.09
C ILE A 135 -32.68 12.73 5.69
N ARG A 136 -33.57 12.06 4.93
CA ARG A 136 -33.27 10.73 4.32
C ARG A 136 -31.90 10.78 3.64
N LYS A 137 -31.14 9.67 3.66
CA LYS A 137 -29.73 9.55 3.16
C LYS A 137 -29.48 10.45 1.93
N LYS A 138 -28.79 11.56 2.14
CA LYS A 138 -28.49 12.58 1.11
C LYS A 138 -27.39 12.11 0.15
N TYR A 139 -26.49 11.25 0.62
CA TYR A 139 -25.31 10.82 -0.13
C TYR A 139 -25.30 9.29 -0.30
N SER A 140 -24.95 8.80 -1.49
CA SER A 140 -24.84 7.37 -1.80
C SER A 140 -23.69 7.08 -2.77
N LEU A 141 -23.16 5.86 -2.72
CA LEU A 141 -22.24 5.34 -3.72
C LEU A 141 -23.02 4.43 -4.67
N ASN A 142 -22.92 4.67 -5.99
CA ASN A 142 -23.50 3.79 -7.01
C ASN A 142 -22.38 3.00 -7.68
N VAL A 143 -22.26 1.72 -7.33
CA VAL A 143 -21.20 0.86 -7.81
C VAL A 143 -21.61 0.19 -9.11
N LEU A 144 -20.84 0.42 -10.16
CA LEU A 144 -21.11 -0.01 -11.53
C LEU A 144 -20.00 -0.96 -12.02
N GLY A 145 -20.40 -2.01 -12.72
CA GLY A 145 -19.50 -2.93 -13.40
C GLY A 145 -19.08 -2.45 -14.79
N ASN A 146 -18.29 -3.26 -15.46
CA ASN A 146 -17.78 -2.99 -16.81
C ASN A 146 -18.76 -3.36 -17.94
N ASP A 147 -19.96 -3.82 -17.62
CA ASP A 147 -21.07 -3.98 -18.58
C ASP A 147 -22.12 -2.85 -18.45
N ASP A 148 -22.00 -2.00 -17.42
CA ASP A 148 -22.91 -0.87 -17.18
C ASP A 148 -22.57 0.31 -18.10
N THR A 149 -22.94 0.19 -19.38
CA THR A 149 -22.67 1.21 -20.42
C THR A 149 -23.48 2.50 -20.25
N THR A 150 -24.55 2.45 -19.46
CA THR A 150 -25.29 3.64 -19.05
C THR A 150 -24.84 4.03 -17.66
N LEU A 151 -24.38 5.27 -17.49
CA LEU A 151 -24.42 5.94 -16.19
C LEU A 151 -25.88 6.20 -15.84
N THR A 152 -26.61 5.13 -15.54
CA THR A 152 -27.90 5.24 -14.93
C THR A 152 -27.63 5.85 -13.56
N HIS A 153 -27.99 7.13 -13.40
CA HIS A 153 -28.23 7.74 -12.09
C HIS A 153 -29.34 7.00 -11.29
N SER A 154 -29.75 5.79 -11.71
CA SER A 154 -31.07 5.26 -11.44
C SER A 154 -31.13 4.45 -10.16
N LYS A 155 -32.31 4.57 -9.51
CA LYS A 155 -32.83 3.86 -8.33
C LYS A 155 -32.68 4.53 -6.95
N LEU A 156 -32.18 5.75 -6.86
CA LEU A 156 -32.30 6.57 -5.63
C LEU A 156 -33.01 7.89 -5.95
N HIS A 157 -33.82 8.38 -5.01
CA HIS A 157 -34.68 9.56 -5.18
C HIS A 157 -33.93 10.74 -5.85
N PRO A 158 -34.61 11.57 -6.68
CA PRO A 158 -34.01 12.70 -7.41
C PRO A 158 -33.33 13.76 -6.51
N THR A 159 -33.46 13.65 -5.19
CA THR A 159 -32.84 14.51 -4.18
C THR A 159 -31.51 13.96 -3.63
N ASN A 160 -31.14 12.72 -3.96
CA ASN A 160 -29.94 12.07 -3.42
C ASN A 160 -28.74 12.31 -4.33
N LYS A 161 -27.65 12.82 -3.76
CA LYS A 161 -26.36 12.95 -4.44
C LYS A 161 -25.68 11.59 -4.49
N SER A 162 -25.75 10.95 -5.65
CA SER A 162 -25.10 9.67 -5.90
C SER A 162 -23.75 9.86 -6.56
N VAL A 163 -22.71 9.22 -6.02
CA VAL A 163 -21.35 9.19 -6.59
C VAL A 163 -21.19 7.89 -7.38
N PRO A 164 -21.07 7.93 -8.72
CA PRO A 164 -20.76 6.75 -9.50
C PRO A 164 -19.35 6.23 -9.19
N PHE A 165 -19.24 4.92 -8.95
CA PHE A 165 -17.97 4.21 -8.75
C PHE A 165 -17.90 3.07 -9.76
N ILE A 166 -16.98 3.14 -10.72
CA ILE A 166 -16.98 2.30 -11.91
C ILE A 166 -15.75 1.40 -11.92
N TYR A 167 -15.98 0.08 -11.99
CA TYR A 167 -14.92 -0.92 -12.17
C TYR A 167 -14.73 -1.23 -13.66
N LEU A 168 -13.72 -0.64 -14.31
CA LEU A 168 -13.49 -0.85 -15.75
C LEU A 168 -13.09 -2.28 -16.10
N HIS A 169 -12.37 -2.96 -15.20
CA HIS A 169 -11.88 -4.32 -15.42
C HIS A 169 -12.67 -5.38 -14.65
N GLY A 170 -13.79 -4.98 -14.06
CA GLY A 170 -14.61 -5.83 -13.20
C GLY A 170 -14.20 -5.75 -11.73
N ARG A 171 -15.05 -6.32 -10.87
CA ARG A 171 -14.98 -6.21 -9.41
C ARG A 171 -14.75 -7.59 -8.80
N VAL A 172 -13.80 -7.69 -7.87
CA VAL A 172 -13.56 -8.89 -7.08
C VAL A 172 -13.84 -8.58 -5.62
N PRO A 173 -15.00 -8.98 -5.06
CA PRO A 173 -15.32 -8.72 -3.66
C PRO A 173 -14.35 -9.44 -2.72
N GLY A 174 -14.07 -8.84 -1.56
CA GLY A 174 -13.36 -9.54 -0.50
C GLY A 174 -14.23 -10.63 0.15
N ASN A 175 -13.59 -11.70 0.62
CA ASN A 175 -14.27 -12.86 1.25
C ASN A 175 -15.18 -12.52 2.44
N ASN A 176 -15.02 -11.34 3.04
CA ASN A 176 -15.76 -10.88 4.22
C ASN A 176 -16.88 -9.89 3.86
N GLU A 177 -17.05 -9.57 2.58
CA GLU A 177 -18.14 -8.70 2.14
C GLU A 177 -19.43 -9.52 2.07
N GLU A 178 -20.49 -9.01 2.69
CA GLU A 178 -21.82 -9.50 2.38
C GLU A 178 -22.17 -9.13 0.93
N PRO A 179 -22.82 -10.02 0.18
CA PRO A 179 -23.40 -9.65 -1.10
C PRO A 179 -24.45 -8.57 -0.84
N GLU A 180 -24.09 -7.32 -1.04
CA GLU A 180 -25.03 -6.21 -0.89
C GLU A 180 -26.09 -6.29 -2.00
N ILE A 181 -27.34 -6.03 -1.59
CA ILE A 181 -28.59 -6.18 -2.36
C ILE A 181 -28.62 -5.42 -3.71
N ASN A 182 -27.63 -4.54 -3.99
CA ASN A 182 -27.60 -3.69 -5.18
C ASN A 182 -26.28 -3.75 -5.99
N CYS A 183 -25.40 -4.72 -5.75
CA CYS A 183 -24.16 -4.87 -6.52
C CYS A 183 -24.13 -6.22 -7.26
N GLU A 184 -24.95 -6.36 -8.30
CA GLU A 184 -24.96 -7.55 -9.18
C GLU A 184 -23.82 -7.48 -10.23
N ILE A 185 -22.57 -7.23 -9.80
CA ILE A 185 -21.42 -7.33 -10.72
C ILE A 185 -21.03 -8.81 -10.79
N SER A 186 -21.15 -9.40 -11.97
CA SER A 186 -20.91 -10.83 -12.17
C SER A 186 -19.40 -11.13 -12.16
N PRO A 187 -18.93 -12.17 -11.47
CA PRO A 187 -17.54 -12.63 -11.51
C PRO A 187 -17.04 -12.97 -12.92
N ARG A 188 -17.94 -13.22 -13.89
CA ARG A 188 -17.62 -13.51 -15.29
C ARG A 188 -17.17 -12.30 -16.11
N GLN A 189 -17.15 -11.12 -15.51
CA GLN A 189 -16.89 -9.87 -16.21
C GLN A 189 -15.48 -9.32 -15.92
N LEU A 190 -14.47 -10.16 -15.67
CA LEU A 190 -13.11 -9.66 -15.45
C LEU A 190 -12.39 -9.40 -16.77
N VAL A 191 -11.82 -8.22 -16.93
CA VAL A 191 -10.86 -7.92 -18.01
C VAL A 191 -9.47 -8.23 -17.48
N PHE A 192 -8.90 -9.39 -17.85
CA PHE A 192 -7.65 -9.87 -17.29
C PHE A 192 -6.55 -10.08 -18.35
N SER A 193 -6.90 -10.62 -19.51
CA SER A 193 -5.99 -10.90 -20.62
C SER A 193 -6.06 -9.88 -21.75
N GLU A 194 -5.06 -9.88 -22.64
CA GLU A 194 -5.11 -9.08 -23.88
C GLU A 194 -6.34 -9.38 -24.74
N LEU A 195 -6.76 -10.64 -24.76
CA LEU A 195 -7.96 -11.06 -25.47
C LEU A 195 -9.22 -10.43 -24.86
N ASP A 196 -9.27 -10.34 -23.52
CA ASP A 196 -10.37 -9.66 -22.83
C ASP A 196 -10.38 -8.16 -23.10
N TYR A 197 -9.21 -7.50 -23.11
CA TYR A 197 -9.10 -6.09 -23.48
C TYR A 197 -9.59 -5.87 -24.91
N PHE A 198 -9.21 -6.73 -25.86
CA PHE A 198 -9.67 -6.65 -27.24
C PHE A 198 -11.19 -6.82 -27.34
N ARG A 199 -11.76 -7.84 -26.70
CA ARG A 199 -13.20 -8.12 -26.69
C ARG A 199 -14.01 -7.00 -26.05
N ASN A 200 -13.50 -6.39 -24.98
CA ASN A 200 -14.22 -5.36 -24.21
C ASN A 200 -13.90 -3.93 -24.66
N LYS A 201 -12.95 -3.72 -25.58
CA LYS A 201 -12.48 -2.38 -26.02
C LYS A 201 -13.61 -1.38 -26.26
N ASN A 202 -14.59 -1.78 -27.08
CA ASN A 202 -15.72 -0.91 -27.43
C ASN A 202 -16.64 -0.61 -26.25
N LYS A 203 -16.82 -1.56 -25.33
CA LYS A 203 -17.62 -1.36 -24.12
C LYS A 203 -16.91 -0.42 -23.15
N THR A 204 -15.63 -0.68 -22.87
CA THR A 204 -14.81 0.15 -21.97
C THR A 204 -14.69 1.58 -22.51
N ALA A 205 -14.52 1.76 -23.82
CA ALA A 205 -14.51 3.08 -24.44
C ALA A 205 -15.85 3.83 -24.26
N LYS A 206 -17.00 3.14 -24.39
CA LYS A 206 -18.32 3.73 -24.12
C LYS A 206 -18.47 4.14 -22.66
N ILE A 207 -18.04 3.29 -21.72
CA ILE A 207 -18.08 3.58 -20.29
C ILE A 207 -17.21 4.79 -19.96
N MET A 208 -15.97 4.85 -20.48
CA MET A 208 -15.07 5.99 -20.29
C MET A 208 -15.64 7.28 -20.90
N THR A 209 -16.25 7.19 -22.08
CA THR A 209 -16.92 8.35 -22.72
C THR A 209 -18.09 8.84 -21.87
N ALA A 210 -18.91 7.94 -21.34
CA ALA A 210 -19.98 8.31 -20.43
C ALA A 210 -19.44 8.93 -19.13
N ALA A 211 -18.43 8.30 -18.50
CA ALA A 211 -17.80 8.75 -17.26
C ALA A 211 -17.14 10.12 -17.37
N SER A 212 -16.64 10.48 -18.55
CA SER A 212 -15.96 11.75 -18.82
C SER A 212 -16.85 12.84 -19.41
N LYS A 213 -18.12 12.54 -19.72
CA LYS A 213 -19.03 13.53 -20.29
C LYS A 213 -19.27 14.68 -19.32
N ASP A 214 -19.13 15.91 -19.78
CA ASP A 214 -19.34 17.13 -18.99
C ASP A 214 -18.44 17.21 -17.74
N VAL A 215 -17.23 16.64 -17.81
CA VAL A 215 -16.24 16.69 -16.73
C VAL A 215 -15.23 17.80 -16.99
N ASP A 216 -15.08 18.71 -16.03
CA ASP A 216 -14.12 19.82 -16.13
C ASP A 216 -12.67 19.37 -15.89
N CYS A 217 -12.46 18.42 -14.95
CA CYS A 217 -11.15 17.96 -14.52
C CYS A 217 -11.15 16.45 -14.23
N MET A 218 -10.12 15.75 -14.71
CA MET A 218 -9.82 14.35 -14.38
C MET A 218 -8.48 14.27 -13.62
N LEU A 219 -8.53 13.76 -12.39
CA LEU A 219 -7.36 13.44 -11.60
C LEU A 219 -7.07 11.93 -11.67
N ILE A 220 -5.92 11.58 -12.25
CA ILE A 220 -5.44 10.20 -12.38
C ILE A 220 -4.37 9.98 -11.31
N VAL A 221 -4.59 8.99 -10.43
CA VAL A 221 -3.69 8.72 -9.30
C VAL A 221 -3.14 7.30 -9.39
N GLY A 222 -1.81 7.16 -9.36
CA GLY A 222 -1.16 5.85 -9.28
C GLY A 222 -1.25 4.98 -10.55
N SER A 223 -1.67 5.55 -11.69
CA SER A 223 -1.65 4.86 -12.99
C SER A 223 -0.34 5.13 -13.73
N SER A 224 0.21 4.09 -14.37
CA SER A 224 1.38 4.18 -15.25
C SER A 224 1.03 4.67 -16.67
N LEU A 225 -0.24 4.99 -16.92
CA LEU A 225 -0.78 5.33 -18.25
C LEU A 225 -0.35 4.33 -19.34
N ASN A 226 -0.35 3.05 -18.98
CA ASN A 226 -0.14 1.95 -19.94
C ASN A 226 -1.45 1.24 -20.27
N ASP A 227 -2.53 1.57 -19.56
CA ASP A 227 -3.85 1.01 -19.77
C ASP A 227 -4.44 1.52 -21.11
N PRO A 228 -4.72 0.64 -22.10
CA PRO A 228 -5.15 1.09 -23.42
C PRO A 228 -6.46 1.89 -23.42
N PRO A 229 -7.53 1.50 -22.69
CA PRO A 229 -8.75 2.31 -22.60
C PRO A 229 -8.52 3.73 -22.07
N LEU A 230 -7.69 3.88 -21.03
CA LEU A 230 -7.33 5.20 -20.50
C LEU A 230 -6.55 6.03 -21.54
N LEU A 231 -5.59 5.42 -22.23
CA LEU A 231 -4.80 6.10 -23.27
C LEU A 231 -5.65 6.57 -24.45
N ASP A 232 -6.50 5.69 -24.98
CA ASP A 232 -7.41 6.00 -26.08
C ASP A 232 -8.33 7.18 -25.70
N TRP A 233 -8.80 7.21 -24.45
CA TRP A 233 -9.60 8.33 -23.94
C TRP A 233 -8.82 9.64 -23.83
N ILE A 234 -7.62 9.64 -23.23
CA ILE A 234 -6.79 10.87 -23.08
C ILE A 234 -6.50 11.47 -24.46
N GLN A 235 -6.15 10.64 -25.44
CA GLN A 235 -5.89 11.10 -26.81
C GLN A 235 -7.15 11.66 -27.48
N SER A 236 -8.30 11.01 -27.28
CA SER A 236 -9.58 11.51 -27.80
C SER A 236 -9.97 12.85 -27.17
N ASN A 237 -9.75 13.01 -25.86
CA ASN A 237 -9.96 14.29 -25.14
C ASN A 237 -9.03 15.39 -25.67
N LYS A 238 -7.75 15.08 -25.93
CA LYS A 238 -6.79 16.02 -26.53
C LYS A 238 -7.24 16.54 -27.90
N CYS A 239 -7.81 15.66 -28.72
CA CYS A 239 -8.27 15.99 -30.08
C CYS A 239 -9.65 16.66 -30.10
N ASN A 240 -10.36 16.74 -28.97
CA ASN A 240 -11.69 17.32 -28.89
C ASN A 240 -11.62 18.85 -29.05
N LYS A 241 -12.36 19.39 -30.02
CA LYS A 241 -12.43 20.84 -30.32
C LYS A 241 -13.40 21.61 -29.41
N GLY A 242 -14.17 20.91 -28.56
CA GLY A 242 -15.10 21.49 -27.59
C GLY A 242 -14.46 21.84 -26.24
N SER A 243 -15.25 21.80 -25.16
CA SER A 243 -14.74 21.93 -23.78
C SER A 243 -13.91 20.70 -23.41
N ARG A 244 -12.58 20.84 -23.51
CA ARG A 244 -11.63 19.79 -23.15
C ARG A 244 -11.56 19.64 -21.63
N THR A 245 -11.65 18.39 -21.13
CA THR A 245 -11.42 18.07 -19.72
C THR A 245 -9.94 18.28 -19.40
N SER A 246 -9.63 18.99 -18.31
CA SER A 246 -8.25 19.13 -17.82
C SER A 246 -7.77 17.81 -17.22
N VAL A 247 -6.60 17.32 -17.61
CA VAL A 247 -6.07 16.02 -17.16
C VAL A 247 -4.85 16.22 -16.27
N ILE A 248 -4.96 15.79 -15.01
CA ILE A 248 -3.90 15.85 -14.01
C ILE A 248 -3.47 14.43 -13.66
N VAL A 249 -2.17 14.15 -13.68
CA VAL A 249 -1.61 12.85 -13.32
C VAL A 249 -0.71 13.00 -12.11
N ALA A 250 -1.03 12.30 -11.03
CA ALA A 250 -0.21 12.19 -9.83
C ALA A 250 0.36 10.77 -9.69
N GLN A 251 1.68 10.63 -9.77
CA GLN A 251 2.33 9.32 -9.79
C GLN A 251 3.69 9.36 -9.13
N ALA A 252 4.03 8.32 -8.36
CA ALA A 252 5.38 8.13 -7.87
C ALA A 252 6.32 7.76 -9.03
N ILE A 253 7.57 8.20 -8.94
CA ILE A 253 8.62 7.78 -9.87
C ILE A 253 8.88 6.27 -9.80
N ASP A 254 9.54 5.75 -10.83
CA ASP A 254 9.89 4.34 -10.90
C ASP A 254 10.89 3.91 -9.83
N LYS A 255 10.70 2.67 -9.37
CA LYS A 255 11.63 1.99 -8.47
C LYS A 255 12.99 1.80 -9.15
N ASP A 256 14.05 2.08 -8.42
CA ASP A 256 15.43 1.76 -8.78
C ASP A 256 15.65 0.23 -8.66
N CYS A 257 16.30 -0.37 -9.65
CA CYS A 257 16.76 -1.75 -9.58
C CYS A 257 17.94 -1.87 -8.59
N TYR A 258 17.93 -2.89 -7.72
CA TYR A 258 19.01 -3.09 -6.76
C TYR A 258 20.34 -3.56 -7.39
N ASP A 259 20.26 -4.18 -8.57
CA ASP A 259 21.41 -4.66 -9.35
C ASP A 259 22.13 -3.53 -10.11
N LYS A 260 21.54 -2.33 -10.13
CA LYS A 260 22.09 -1.14 -10.75
C LYS A 260 22.44 -0.09 -9.69
N ASP A 261 23.34 0.81 -10.04
CA ASP A 261 23.62 1.98 -9.21
C ASP A 261 22.36 2.81 -9.00
N CYS A 262 22.30 3.50 -7.84
CA CYS A 262 21.17 4.38 -7.59
C CYS A 262 21.27 5.55 -8.55
N ARG A 263 20.13 5.94 -9.12
CA ARG A 263 20.07 7.14 -9.95
C ARG A 263 20.54 8.35 -9.14
N THR A 264 21.23 9.28 -9.77
CA THR A 264 21.52 10.60 -9.20
C THR A 264 20.26 11.47 -9.21
N GLU A 265 20.27 12.59 -8.48
CA GLU A 265 19.17 13.56 -8.54
C GLU A 265 19.00 14.17 -9.94
N GLU A 266 20.09 14.30 -10.69
CA GLU A 266 20.04 14.78 -12.06
C GLU A 266 19.36 13.77 -12.99
N GLU A 267 19.76 12.49 -12.94
CA GLU A 267 19.13 11.42 -13.72
C GLU A 267 17.64 11.27 -13.39
N ARG A 268 17.26 11.50 -12.14
CA ARG A 268 15.85 11.48 -11.72
C ARG A 268 15.05 12.65 -12.25
N ARG A 269 15.61 13.86 -12.20
CA ARG A 269 15.00 15.03 -12.84
C ARG A 269 14.81 14.79 -14.33
N GLU A 270 15.78 14.17 -14.99
CA GLU A 270 15.68 13.86 -16.41
C GLU A 270 14.65 12.77 -16.72
N LEU A 271 14.53 11.75 -15.86
CA LEU A 271 13.46 10.76 -15.97
C LEU A 271 12.09 11.42 -15.80
N VAL A 272 11.92 12.30 -14.80
CA VAL A 272 10.68 13.06 -14.58
C VAL A 272 10.35 13.93 -15.81
N ARG A 273 11.33 14.60 -16.39
CA ARG A 273 11.15 15.39 -17.62
C ARG A 273 10.76 14.51 -18.81
N THR A 274 11.39 13.36 -18.98
CA THR A 274 11.08 12.43 -20.07
C THR A 274 9.66 11.85 -19.92
N THR A 275 9.28 11.48 -18.70
CA THR A 275 7.91 11.05 -18.37
C THR A 275 6.92 12.17 -18.65
N TRP A 276 7.24 13.40 -18.26
CA TRP A 276 6.40 14.57 -18.56
C TRP A 276 6.24 14.78 -20.08
N LEU A 277 7.31 14.69 -20.87
CA LEU A 277 7.24 14.80 -22.33
C LEU A 277 6.30 13.77 -22.93
N ARG A 278 6.39 12.50 -22.47
CA ARG A 278 5.45 11.45 -22.88
C ARG A 278 4.00 11.80 -22.49
N TYR A 279 3.77 12.21 -21.25
CA TYR A 279 2.42 12.50 -20.75
C TYR A 279 1.78 13.70 -21.46
N ASN A 280 2.54 14.77 -21.65
CA ASN A 280 2.12 15.93 -22.43
C ASN A 280 1.82 15.54 -23.90
N ALA A 281 2.65 14.69 -24.51
CA ALA A 281 2.40 14.18 -25.85
C ALA A 281 1.09 13.37 -25.93
N LEU A 282 0.74 12.62 -24.89
CA LEU A 282 -0.54 11.89 -24.79
C LEU A 282 -1.74 12.82 -24.61
N GLY A 283 -1.57 13.98 -23.96
CA GLY A 283 -2.64 14.95 -23.70
C GLY A 283 -2.88 15.27 -22.23
N VAL A 284 -1.93 14.95 -21.35
CA VAL A 284 -1.97 15.32 -19.93
C VAL A 284 -1.55 16.78 -19.77
N ASP A 285 -2.33 17.54 -19.00
CA ASP A 285 -2.09 18.98 -18.78
C ASP A 285 -1.12 19.26 -17.64
N HIS A 286 -1.17 18.43 -16.59
CA HIS A 286 -0.29 18.56 -15.43
C HIS A 286 0.20 17.20 -14.93
N PHE A 287 1.51 17.09 -14.72
CA PHE A 287 2.13 15.93 -14.09
C PHE A 287 2.72 16.30 -12.74
N VAL A 288 2.29 15.60 -11.69
CA VAL A 288 2.73 15.78 -10.31
C VAL A 288 3.51 14.53 -9.88
N PRO A 289 4.86 14.58 -9.93
CA PRO A 289 5.69 13.44 -9.55
C PRO A 289 5.83 13.35 -8.01
N GLY A 290 5.60 12.16 -7.47
CA GLY A 290 6.01 11.79 -6.11
C GLY A 290 7.37 11.09 -6.11
N ARG A 291 8.20 11.28 -5.08
CA ARG A 291 9.50 10.60 -4.96
C ARG A 291 9.34 9.11 -4.63
N CYS A 292 8.32 8.80 -3.86
CA CYS A 292 7.93 7.46 -3.47
C CYS A 292 6.40 7.36 -3.30
N PHE A 293 5.90 6.20 -2.89
CA PHE A 293 4.46 6.02 -2.73
C PHE A 293 3.87 6.81 -1.57
N ALA A 294 4.67 7.12 -0.54
CA ALA A 294 4.20 7.89 0.61
C ALA A 294 3.98 9.39 0.31
N ASP A 295 4.52 9.92 -0.78
CA ASP A 295 4.41 11.36 -1.08
C ASP A 295 3.10 11.71 -1.78
N LEU A 296 2.52 10.78 -2.55
CA LEU A 296 1.22 10.98 -3.20
C LEU A 296 0.11 11.33 -2.19
N PRO A 297 -0.05 10.60 -1.07
CA PRO A 297 -0.91 11.00 0.04
C PRO A 297 -0.70 12.44 0.51
N MET A 298 0.55 12.90 0.62
CA MET A 298 0.88 14.23 1.15
C MET A 298 0.44 15.35 0.18
N ILE A 299 0.61 15.12 -1.13
CA ILE A 299 0.12 16.03 -2.17
C ILE A 299 -1.42 16.15 -2.10
N LEU A 300 -2.11 15.02 -1.93
CA LEU A 300 -3.57 15.02 -1.82
C LEU A 300 -4.04 15.66 -0.51
N ARG A 301 -3.29 15.49 0.59
CA ARG A 301 -3.54 16.17 1.85
C ARG A 301 -3.48 17.69 1.70
N ASP A 302 -2.43 18.21 1.06
CA ASP A 302 -2.29 19.65 0.81
C ASP A 302 -3.45 20.20 -0.01
N ALA A 303 -3.96 19.42 -0.98
CA ALA A 303 -5.14 19.79 -1.74
C ALA A 303 -6.39 19.88 -0.85
N VAL A 304 -6.60 18.91 0.05
CA VAL A 304 -7.74 18.92 1.00
C VAL A 304 -7.68 20.13 1.93
N ILE A 305 -6.51 20.43 2.53
CA ILE A 305 -6.38 21.58 3.43
C ILE A 305 -6.71 22.90 2.71
N ARG A 306 -6.22 23.06 1.47
CA ARG A 306 -6.54 24.24 0.65
C ARG A 306 -8.02 24.34 0.30
N MET A 307 -8.69 23.21 0.11
CA MET A 307 -10.13 23.20 -0.14
C MET A 307 -10.95 23.61 1.09
N GLU A 308 -10.41 23.48 2.30
CA GLU A 308 -11.06 23.96 3.54
C GLU A 308 -10.77 25.45 3.79
N ASN A 309 -9.60 25.94 3.41
CA ASN A 309 -9.15 27.31 3.63
C ASN A 309 -9.37 28.19 2.39
N ASP A 310 -10.55 28.81 2.27
CA ASP A 310 -10.90 29.74 1.17
C ASP A 310 -10.06 31.05 1.12
N LYS A 311 -9.03 31.20 1.97
CA LYS A 311 -8.29 32.46 2.19
C LYS A 311 -6.81 32.46 1.77
N ASP A 312 -6.26 31.35 1.31
CA ASP A 312 -4.81 31.24 1.09
C ASP A 312 -4.46 31.08 -0.40
N ASP A 313 -4.16 32.21 -1.04
CA ASP A 313 -3.75 32.30 -2.46
C ASP A 313 -2.26 32.01 -2.69
N ALA A 314 -1.51 31.58 -1.66
CA ALA A 314 -0.10 31.21 -1.78
C ALA A 314 0.07 29.85 -2.50
N LEU A 315 -0.10 29.88 -3.82
CA LEU A 315 0.22 28.78 -4.72
C LEU A 315 1.70 28.41 -4.58
N GLY A 316 1.99 27.18 -4.16
CA GLY A 316 3.35 26.60 -4.19
C GLY A 316 3.97 26.22 -2.83
N ILE A 317 3.35 26.57 -1.70
CA ILE A 317 3.85 26.14 -0.37
C ILE A 317 3.35 24.71 -0.07
N THR A 318 4.26 23.78 0.22
CA THR A 318 3.89 22.41 0.62
C THR A 318 3.48 22.40 2.09
N ILE A 319 2.18 22.58 2.37
CA ILE A 319 1.62 22.72 3.73
C ILE A 319 2.06 21.55 4.62
N THR A 320 1.91 20.32 4.13
CA THR A 320 2.31 19.12 4.87
C THR A 320 3.81 19.10 5.18
N HIS A 321 4.65 19.61 4.28
CA HIS A 321 6.10 19.68 4.52
C HIS A 321 6.41 20.65 5.66
N ASP A 322 5.78 21.83 5.68
CA ASP A 322 5.99 22.83 6.74
C ASP A 322 5.44 22.35 8.10
N GLU A 323 4.29 21.68 8.11
CA GLU A 323 3.74 21.08 9.32
C GLU A 323 4.62 19.94 9.84
N LEU A 324 5.19 19.11 8.95
CA LEU A 324 6.18 18.09 9.34
C LEU A 324 7.47 18.71 9.86
N LYS A 325 7.94 19.81 9.26
CA LYS A 325 9.10 20.55 9.73
C LYS A 325 8.87 21.11 11.13
N SER A 326 7.71 21.73 11.37
CA SER A 326 7.33 22.24 12.69
C SER A 326 7.23 21.11 13.72
N TRP A 327 6.49 20.04 13.38
CA TRP A 327 6.36 18.86 14.24
C TRP A 327 7.72 18.24 14.57
N SER A 328 8.57 18.04 13.56
CA SER A 328 9.87 17.39 13.73
C SER A 328 10.86 18.25 14.51
N SER A 329 10.82 19.58 14.36
CA SER A 329 11.60 20.50 15.19
C SER A 329 11.20 20.36 16.66
N SER A 330 9.89 20.46 16.97
CA SER A 330 9.38 20.32 18.34
C SER A 330 9.65 18.93 18.95
N ALA A 331 9.52 17.88 18.15
CA ALA A 331 9.83 16.52 18.59
C ALA A 331 11.34 16.32 18.82
N SER A 332 12.19 16.92 17.98
CA SER A 332 13.65 16.87 18.14
C SER A 332 14.09 17.60 19.41
N ASP A 333 13.53 18.77 19.72
CA ASP A 333 13.83 19.53 20.95
C ASP A 333 13.53 18.71 22.21
N LYS A 334 12.40 17.99 22.22
CA LYS A 334 12.06 17.08 23.33
C LYS A 334 13.05 15.92 23.46
N LEU A 335 13.57 15.42 22.35
CA LEU A 335 14.55 14.34 22.33
C LEU A 335 15.98 14.78 22.71
N GLU A 336 16.19 16.06 23.04
CA GLU A 336 17.39 16.53 23.74
C GLU A 336 17.39 16.10 25.21
N ASP A 337 16.21 15.87 25.81
CA ASP A 337 16.10 15.33 27.14
C ASP A 337 16.48 13.83 27.15
N SER A 338 17.64 13.54 27.73
CA SER A 338 18.15 12.17 27.89
C SER A 338 17.18 11.23 28.61
N SER A 339 16.31 11.74 29.50
CA SER A 339 15.32 10.93 30.21
C SER A 339 14.25 10.39 29.26
N ILE A 340 13.80 11.20 28.29
CA ILE A 340 12.82 10.81 27.26
C ILE A 340 13.43 9.72 26.37
N VAL A 341 14.67 9.92 25.92
CA VAL A 341 15.38 8.92 25.09
C VAL A 341 15.58 7.61 25.86
N HIS A 342 15.87 7.69 27.16
CA HIS A 342 15.99 6.52 28.02
C HIS A 342 14.66 5.80 28.24
N SER A 343 13.55 6.53 28.40
CA SER A 343 12.20 5.94 28.44
C SER A 343 11.86 5.22 27.14
N ILE A 344 12.15 5.82 25.98
CA ILE A 344 11.97 5.16 24.67
C ILE A 344 12.83 3.89 24.59
N PHE A 345 14.08 3.94 25.04
CA PHE A 345 14.94 2.76 25.09
C PHE A 345 14.33 1.63 25.93
N ASN A 346 13.81 1.95 27.12
CA ASN A 346 13.18 0.95 28.00
C ASN A 346 11.91 0.37 27.37
N ASP A 347 11.05 1.19 26.75
CA ASP A 347 9.87 0.71 26.02
C ASP A 347 10.27 -0.27 24.92
N LEU A 348 11.31 0.06 24.14
CA LEU A 348 11.81 -0.82 23.08
C LEU A 348 12.40 -2.12 23.64
N LEU A 349 13.11 -2.05 24.78
CA LEU A 349 13.65 -3.22 25.46
C LEU A 349 12.54 -4.16 25.95
N ASP A 350 11.54 -3.62 26.64
CA ASP A 350 10.40 -4.38 27.15
C ASP A 350 9.64 -5.09 26.02
N HIS A 351 9.47 -4.42 24.89
CA HIS A 351 8.79 -4.99 23.72
C HIS A 351 9.68 -5.96 22.94
N SER A 352 11.01 -5.85 23.03
CA SER A 352 11.93 -6.65 22.22
C SER A 352 11.84 -8.14 22.51
N HIS A 353 11.69 -8.53 23.78
CA HIS A 353 11.54 -9.93 24.18
C HIS A 353 10.22 -10.56 23.70
N THR A 354 9.14 -9.78 23.73
CA THR A 354 7.84 -10.24 23.21
C THR A 354 7.87 -10.33 21.69
N ALA A 355 8.48 -9.34 21.02
CA ALA A 355 8.68 -9.38 19.58
C ALA A 355 9.56 -10.57 19.16
N GLU A 356 10.62 -10.87 19.91
CA GLU A 356 11.48 -12.04 19.73
C GLU A 356 10.65 -13.33 19.76
N SER A 357 9.91 -13.58 20.84
CA SER A 357 9.10 -14.79 20.98
C SER A 357 8.13 -15.00 19.81
N ILE A 358 7.44 -13.93 19.38
CA ILE A 358 6.44 -14.02 18.30
C ILE A 358 7.12 -14.17 16.93
N LEU A 359 8.25 -13.49 16.70
CA LEU A 359 9.02 -13.63 15.46
C LEU A 359 9.68 -15.00 15.36
N SER A 360 10.13 -15.58 16.48
CA SER A 360 10.63 -16.96 16.54
C SER A 360 9.54 -17.92 16.10
N GLU A 361 8.33 -17.81 16.67
CA GLU A 361 7.17 -18.62 16.28
C GLU A 361 6.89 -18.52 14.77
N LEU A 362 6.91 -17.29 14.22
CA LEU A 362 6.67 -17.07 12.79
C LEU A 362 7.77 -17.69 11.92
N ILE A 363 9.05 -17.50 12.25
CA ILE A 363 10.17 -17.98 11.44
C ILE A 363 10.33 -19.50 11.55
N GLU A 364 10.19 -20.05 12.76
CA GLU A 364 10.31 -21.48 13.03
C GLU A 364 9.13 -22.29 12.49
N SER A 365 7.99 -21.65 12.19
CA SER A 365 6.84 -22.34 11.60
C SER A 365 7.16 -23.07 10.29
N ASP A 366 8.19 -22.62 9.55
CA ASP A 366 8.69 -23.25 8.32
C ASP A 366 9.82 -24.27 8.53
N LEU A 367 10.20 -24.54 9.79
CA LEU A 367 11.29 -25.45 10.14
C LEU A 367 10.74 -26.77 10.70
N GLY A 368 11.37 -27.88 10.29
CA GLY A 368 11.16 -29.19 10.94
C GLY A 368 11.64 -29.17 12.40
N LYS A 369 11.06 -30.02 13.26
CA LYS A 369 11.29 -30.03 14.72
C LYS A 369 12.78 -30.01 15.11
N GLU A 370 13.61 -30.79 14.43
CA GLU A 370 15.07 -30.85 14.69
C GLU A 370 15.79 -29.53 14.38
N LYS A 371 15.33 -28.79 13.36
CA LYS A 371 15.91 -27.49 12.99
C LYS A 371 15.45 -26.39 13.95
N LYS A 372 14.24 -26.45 14.51
CA LYS A 372 13.76 -25.42 15.45
C LYS A 372 14.71 -25.21 16.63
N VAL A 373 15.22 -26.30 17.20
CA VAL A 373 16.17 -26.25 18.33
C VAL A 373 17.50 -25.58 17.95
N ALA A 374 17.90 -25.66 16.68
CA ALA A 374 19.14 -25.06 16.16
C ALA A 374 18.98 -23.58 15.73
N PHE A 375 17.75 -23.08 15.59
CA PHE A 375 17.44 -21.76 15.02
C PHE A 375 16.91 -20.78 16.07
N GLN A 376 17.63 -20.64 17.18
CA GLN A 376 17.34 -19.58 18.14
C GLN A 376 17.67 -18.22 17.51
N ILE A 377 16.72 -17.29 17.55
CA ILE A 377 16.88 -15.93 17.05
C ILE A 377 17.01 -14.93 18.20
N ALA A 378 17.66 -13.81 17.92
CA ALA A 378 17.67 -12.64 18.76
C ALA A 378 17.08 -11.46 17.99
N VAL A 379 16.27 -10.64 18.67
CA VAL A 379 15.62 -9.47 18.08
C VAL A 379 16.09 -8.18 18.72
N ARG A 380 16.27 -7.16 17.89
CA ARG A 380 16.45 -5.78 18.32
C ARG A 380 15.40 -4.89 17.69
N LEU A 381 14.71 -4.09 18.50
CA LEU A 381 13.79 -3.06 18.02
C LEU A 381 14.55 -1.75 17.81
N GLU A 382 14.33 -1.11 16.68
CA GLU A 382 14.91 0.18 16.30
C GLU A 382 13.78 1.17 16.02
N TYR A 383 13.86 2.36 16.60
CA TYR A 383 12.87 3.42 16.45
C TYR A 383 13.43 4.57 15.61
N TRP A 384 12.73 4.89 14.52
CA TRP A 384 13.18 5.85 13.51
C TRP A 384 12.12 6.93 13.27
N LEU A 385 12.53 8.19 13.22
CA LEU A 385 11.63 9.35 13.02
C LEU A 385 12.19 10.34 12.00
N ARG A 386 11.29 11.06 11.30
CA ARG A 386 11.64 12.08 10.30
C ARG A 386 12.09 13.40 10.92
N GLY A 387 13.07 14.08 10.32
CA GLY A 387 13.47 15.45 10.67
C GLY A 387 14.03 15.63 12.06
N MET A 388 14.64 14.59 12.62
CA MET A 388 15.26 14.64 13.95
C MET A 388 16.74 15.03 13.83
N ALA A 389 17.33 15.51 14.92
CA ALA A 389 18.78 15.70 15.01
C ALA A 389 19.55 14.45 14.54
N PRO A 390 20.56 14.59 13.65
CA PRO A 390 21.27 15.83 13.30
C PRO A 390 20.59 16.71 12.23
N HIS A 391 19.48 16.28 11.64
CA HIS A 391 18.75 16.99 10.58
C HIS A 391 17.44 17.59 11.13
N CYS A 392 17.55 18.33 12.24
CA CYS A 392 16.40 18.90 12.95
C CYS A 392 15.54 19.75 12.00
N GLY A 393 14.25 19.42 11.90
CA GLY A 393 13.29 20.14 11.08
C GLY A 393 13.37 19.83 9.57
N ASP A 394 14.16 18.85 9.12
CA ASP A 394 14.23 18.44 7.71
C ASP A 394 13.48 17.10 7.47
N PRO A 395 12.22 17.13 6.96
CA PRO A 395 11.42 15.93 6.75
C PRO A 395 12.00 14.93 5.73
N GLU A 396 13.03 15.32 4.98
CA GLU A 396 13.71 14.48 3.97
C GLU A 396 14.73 13.51 4.57
N TYR A 397 14.95 13.58 5.88
CA TYR A 397 15.82 12.66 6.60
C TYR A 397 15.05 11.85 7.63
N LEU A 398 15.33 10.55 7.64
CA LEU A 398 14.88 9.60 8.65
C LEU A 398 16.05 9.25 9.56
N VAL A 399 15.88 9.38 10.87
CA VAL A 399 16.95 9.19 11.85
C VAL A 399 16.59 8.14 12.87
N LYS A 400 17.54 7.27 13.20
CA LYS A 400 17.42 6.30 14.29
C LYS A 400 17.59 7.00 15.63
N ILE A 401 16.51 7.04 16.41
CA ILE A 401 16.48 7.70 17.73
C ILE A 401 17.09 6.79 18.80
N ALA A 402 16.61 5.54 18.87
CA ALA A 402 17.02 4.57 19.86
C ALA A 402 16.88 3.14 19.30
N ASP A 403 17.52 2.19 19.96
CA ASP A 403 17.31 0.77 19.74
C ASP A 403 17.44 -0.02 21.05
N SER A 404 16.84 -1.23 21.10
CA SER A 404 16.74 -2.03 22.31
C SER A 404 18.02 -2.75 22.73
N SER A 405 19.16 -2.53 22.06
CA SER A 405 20.39 -3.30 22.35
C SER A 405 21.67 -2.46 22.31
N GLY A 406 21.57 -1.15 22.12
CA GLY A 406 22.68 -0.27 21.78
C GLY A 406 23.00 0.74 22.85
N VAL A 407 24.20 1.31 22.75
CA VAL A 407 24.55 2.53 23.47
C VAL A 407 23.71 3.67 22.89
N LEU A 408 23.10 4.48 23.77
CA LEU A 408 22.45 5.70 23.36
C LEU A 408 23.49 6.61 22.71
N LEU A 409 23.37 6.79 21.39
CA LEU A 409 24.30 7.60 20.63
C LEU A 409 24.01 9.09 20.85
N ASP A 410 25.07 9.90 20.89
CA ASP A 410 24.96 11.35 20.83
C ASP A 410 24.15 11.79 19.61
N THR A 411 23.41 12.89 19.75
CA THR A 411 22.49 13.42 18.73
C THR A 411 23.17 13.62 17.37
N SER A 412 24.41 14.12 17.35
CA SER A 412 25.21 14.34 16.13
C SER A 412 25.66 13.04 15.44
N SER A 413 25.68 11.93 16.18
CA SER A 413 26.18 10.62 15.73
C SER A 413 25.06 9.65 15.40
N ARG A 414 23.79 10.07 15.51
CA ARG A 414 22.64 9.25 15.16
C ARG A 414 22.68 8.90 13.68
N ARG A 415 22.39 7.63 13.39
CA ARG A 415 22.32 7.13 12.01
C ARG A 415 21.12 7.76 11.29
N SER A 416 21.35 8.31 10.10
CA SER A 416 20.31 8.92 9.26
C SER A 416 20.31 8.36 7.83
N ASP A 417 19.13 8.25 7.23
CA ASP A 417 18.91 7.91 5.82
C ASP A 417 18.07 9.01 5.15
N SER A 418 18.36 9.36 3.90
CA SER A 418 17.63 10.40 3.16
C SER A 418 16.64 9.81 2.15
N PHE A 419 15.44 10.39 2.08
CA PHE A 419 14.42 10.09 1.05
C PHE A 419 14.93 10.38 -0.37
N MET A 420 15.95 11.24 -0.51
CA MET A 420 16.56 11.62 -1.78
C MET A 420 17.58 10.60 -2.31
N ARG A 421 17.92 9.53 -1.59
CA ARG A 421 18.98 8.61 -2.05
C ARG A 421 18.53 7.58 -3.07
N ARG A 422 17.58 6.71 -2.71
CA ARG A 422 17.13 5.57 -3.53
C ARG A 422 15.69 5.23 -3.16
N PHE A 423 14.86 4.95 -4.16
CA PHE A 423 13.54 4.39 -3.97
C PHE A 423 13.44 3.07 -4.73
N PRO A 424 13.19 1.91 -4.08
CA PRO A 424 13.11 1.72 -2.63
C PRO A 424 14.49 1.73 -1.96
N SER A 425 14.56 2.23 -0.73
CA SER A 425 15.79 2.31 0.05
C SER A 425 16.39 0.93 0.33
N ARG A 426 17.72 0.90 0.58
CA ARG A 426 18.42 -0.27 1.13
C ARG A 426 18.32 -0.36 2.67
N SER A 427 17.70 0.63 3.31
CA SER A 427 17.40 0.63 4.74
C SER A 427 15.97 0.17 4.98
N ALA A 428 15.77 -0.83 5.85
CA ALA A 428 14.44 -1.38 6.15
C ALA A 428 13.46 -0.30 6.66
N ALA A 429 13.95 0.61 7.51
CA ALA A 429 13.16 1.70 8.07
C ALA A 429 12.65 2.66 6.98
N LEU A 430 13.55 3.19 6.16
CA LEU A 430 13.16 4.12 5.09
C LEU A 430 12.33 3.45 4.01
N ARG A 431 12.63 2.18 3.68
CA ARG A 431 11.90 1.41 2.67
C ARG A 431 10.43 1.21 3.05
N SER A 432 10.14 0.83 4.29
CA SER A 432 8.74 0.61 4.72
C SER A 432 7.90 1.88 4.67
N ILE A 433 8.51 3.03 4.96
CA ILE A 433 7.88 4.34 4.80
C ILE A 433 7.68 4.66 3.33
N GLN A 434 8.71 4.56 2.49
CA GLN A 434 8.61 4.86 1.05
C GLN A 434 7.55 4.02 0.33
N LEU A 435 7.33 2.78 0.79
CA LEU A 435 6.32 1.86 0.27
C LEU A 435 4.97 1.94 1.00
N ASP A 436 4.89 2.73 2.07
CA ASP A 436 3.74 2.87 2.97
C ASP A 436 3.14 1.54 3.44
N SER A 437 3.99 0.55 3.74
CA SER A 437 3.51 -0.79 4.13
C SER A 437 4.48 -1.56 5.04
N PRO A 438 3.95 -2.43 5.94
CA PRO A 438 4.78 -3.37 6.68
C PRO A 438 5.42 -4.42 5.76
N GLU A 439 6.70 -4.72 5.97
CA GLU A 439 7.44 -5.72 5.20
C GLU A 439 8.42 -6.51 6.08
N LEU A 440 8.49 -7.83 5.85
CA LEU A 440 9.63 -8.67 6.21
C LEU A 440 10.57 -8.73 5.02
N ILE A 441 11.83 -8.35 5.22
CA ILE A 441 12.86 -8.33 4.18
C ILE A 441 14.15 -8.97 4.68
N THR A 442 14.95 -9.48 3.77
CA THR A 442 16.30 -10.01 4.03
C THR A 442 17.36 -9.10 3.42
N LEU A 443 18.63 -9.33 3.75
CA LEU A 443 19.75 -8.65 3.11
C LEU A 443 19.74 -8.82 1.58
N ASP A 444 19.40 -10.02 1.09
CA ASP A 444 19.24 -10.29 -0.34
C ASP A 444 18.17 -9.40 -0.98
N THR A 445 17.02 -9.23 -0.31
CA THR A 445 15.95 -8.31 -0.76
C THR A 445 16.42 -6.86 -0.85
N LEU A 446 17.44 -6.48 -0.07
CA LEU A 446 18.06 -5.15 -0.06
C LEU A 446 19.23 -5.04 -1.07
N GLY A 447 19.46 -6.06 -1.90
CA GLY A 447 20.59 -6.12 -2.83
C GLY A 447 21.94 -6.28 -2.13
N MET A 448 21.94 -6.89 -0.94
CA MET A 448 23.14 -7.16 -0.16
C MET A 448 23.39 -8.66 -0.05
N ARG A 449 24.65 -9.06 0.08
CA ARG A 449 24.99 -10.46 0.33
C ARG A 449 24.44 -10.89 1.69
N ASN A 450 23.87 -12.08 1.77
CA ASN A 450 23.28 -12.60 3.01
C ASN A 450 24.25 -12.56 4.21
N PHE A 451 25.54 -12.80 4.03
CA PHE A 451 26.51 -12.77 5.13
C PHE A 451 27.12 -11.38 5.43
N ALA A 452 26.61 -10.29 4.81
CA ALA A 452 27.18 -8.95 4.96
C ALA A 452 26.99 -8.33 6.36
N SER A 453 26.04 -8.83 7.16
CA SER A 453 25.76 -8.35 8.51
C SER A 453 25.39 -9.52 9.43
N ARG A 454 25.49 -9.33 10.75
CA ARG A 454 24.91 -10.30 11.70
C ARG A 454 23.38 -10.22 11.72
N TRP A 455 22.82 -9.06 11.42
CA TRP A 455 21.39 -8.84 11.24
C TRP A 455 21.01 -9.24 9.82
N GLN A 456 20.24 -10.31 9.70
CA GLN A 456 20.01 -11.03 8.45
C GLN A 456 18.64 -10.74 7.84
N ALA A 457 17.66 -10.45 8.70
CA ALA A 457 16.29 -10.14 8.32
C ALA A 457 15.75 -8.96 9.13
N PHE A 458 14.75 -8.28 8.59
CA PHE A 458 14.19 -7.06 9.15
C PHE A 458 12.69 -7.05 8.96
N TYR A 459 11.93 -6.96 10.05
CA TYR A 459 10.50 -6.70 10.00
C TYR A 459 10.24 -5.24 10.32
N SER A 460 9.61 -4.51 9.42
CA SER A 460 9.46 -3.05 9.53
C SER A 460 8.01 -2.63 9.42
N VAL A 461 7.60 -1.65 10.21
CA VAL A 461 6.25 -1.08 10.23
C VAL A 461 6.33 0.44 10.17
N PRO A 462 5.64 1.11 9.23
CA PRO A 462 5.60 2.57 9.20
C PRO A 462 4.82 3.11 10.40
N ILE A 463 5.34 4.17 11.00
CA ILE A 463 4.71 4.95 12.07
C ILE A 463 3.99 6.12 11.42
N ARG A 464 2.72 6.30 11.75
CA ARG A 464 1.89 7.38 11.23
C ARG A 464 1.30 8.19 12.37
N GLY A 465 0.99 9.45 12.12
CA GLY A 465 0.34 10.33 13.08
C GLY A 465 -0.22 11.57 12.41
N THR A 466 -1.02 12.33 13.15
CA THR A 466 -1.56 13.61 12.68
C THR A 466 -0.54 14.72 12.90
N VAL A 467 -0.48 15.67 11.98
CA VAL A 467 0.39 16.85 12.06
C VAL A 467 -0.38 18.11 11.72
N GLY A 468 0.08 19.23 12.26
CA GLY A 468 -0.51 20.55 12.05
C GLY A 468 -1.87 20.77 12.71
N ASP A 469 -2.38 21.99 12.52
CA ASP A 469 -3.62 22.48 13.13
C ASP A 469 -4.80 22.49 12.15
N SER A 470 -4.64 21.88 10.97
CA SER A 470 -5.70 21.77 9.96
C SER A 470 -6.98 21.07 10.46
N GLY A 471 -6.93 20.40 11.61
CA GLY A 471 -8.07 19.65 12.15
C GLY A 471 -8.40 18.38 11.37
N LEU A 472 -7.62 18.06 10.33
CA LEU A 472 -7.78 16.85 9.54
C LEU A 472 -7.39 15.61 10.38
N PRO A 473 -8.29 14.62 10.55
CA PRO A 473 -8.00 13.41 11.32
C PRO A 473 -7.11 12.41 10.55
N TYR A 474 -6.59 12.79 9.39
CA TYR A 474 -5.87 11.88 8.50
C TYR A 474 -4.39 11.81 8.84
N GLN A 475 -3.83 10.60 8.75
CA GLN A 475 -2.48 10.35 9.19
C GLN A 475 -1.43 10.66 8.11
N VAL A 476 -0.25 11.09 8.54
CA VAL A 476 0.96 11.27 7.73
C VAL A 476 2.04 10.34 8.29
N SER A 477 2.93 9.83 7.42
CA SER A 477 4.03 8.95 7.84
C SER A 477 5.13 9.74 8.55
N LEU A 478 5.30 9.48 9.85
CA LEU A 478 6.24 10.17 10.74
C LEU A 478 7.58 9.43 10.90
N GLY A 479 7.58 8.12 10.68
CA GLY A 479 8.75 7.29 10.98
C GLY A 479 8.54 5.81 10.72
N ALA A 480 9.37 4.97 11.31
CA ALA A 480 9.25 3.52 11.24
C ALA A 480 9.77 2.86 12.53
N ILE A 481 9.22 1.70 12.85
CA ILE A 481 9.81 0.77 13.82
C ILE A 481 10.30 -0.48 13.08
N VAL A 482 11.49 -0.95 13.43
CA VAL A 482 12.14 -2.07 12.78
C VAL A 482 12.58 -3.10 13.80
N ALA A 483 12.16 -4.35 13.64
CA ALA A 483 12.73 -5.50 14.32
C ALA A 483 13.84 -6.07 13.43
N SER A 484 15.08 -5.80 13.82
CA SER A 484 16.26 -6.44 13.26
C SER A 484 16.40 -7.83 13.85
N ILE A 485 16.59 -8.84 13.00
CA ILE A 485 16.56 -10.26 13.38
C ILE A 485 17.89 -10.91 13.01
N ARG A 486 18.48 -11.64 13.97
CA ARG A 486 19.69 -12.42 13.78
C ARG A 486 19.55 -13.79 14.44
N LEU A 487 20.44 -14.71 14.09
CA LEU A 487 20.64 -15.91 14.90
C LEU A 487 21.28 -15.53 16.24
N SER A 488 20.79 -16.12 17.32
CA SER A 488 21.37 -16.03 18.66
C SER A 488 22.78 -16.58 18.65
N GLU A 489 23.70 -15.87 19.29
CA GLU A 489 25.09 -16.27 19.44
C GLU A 489 25.34 -16.46 20.94
N GLU A 490 25.76 -17.66 21.36
CA GLU A 490 26.32 -17.86 22.69
C GLU A 490 27.65 -17.11 22.80
N HIS A 491 28.05 -16.72 24.02
CA HIS A 491 29.27 -15.98 24.29
C HIS A 491 30.48 -16.55 23.52
N HIS A 492 31.00 -15.76 22.57
CA HIS A 492 32.16 -16.06 21.70
C HIS A 492 32.01 -17.23 20.71
N LYS A 493 30.83 -17.84 20.57
CA LYS A 493 30.52 -18.79 19.50
C LYS A 493 29.72 -18.10 18.40
N PHE A 494 30.42 -17.66 17.36
CA PHE A 494 29.78 -17.04 16.21
C PHE A 494 29.13 -18.09 15.32
N ASN A 495 27.90 -17.82 14.89
CA ASN A 495 27.23 -18.64 13.89
C ASN A 495 28.06 -18.66 12.60
N SER A 496 28.15 -19.84 11.97
CA SER A 496 28.92 -19.99 10.75
C SER A 496 28.28 -19.22 9.59
N ARG A 497 29.04 -18.99 8.53
CA ARG A 497 28.49 -18.40 7.29
C ARG A 497 27.34 -19.24 6.74
N LEU A 498 27.46 -20.57 6.80
CA LEU A 498 26.43 -21.50 6.32
C LEU A 498 25.14 -21.37 7.14
N ASP A 499 25.24 -21.22 8.46
CA ASP A 499 24.07 -21.04 9.34
C ASP A 499 23.33 -19.74 9.02
N ARG A 500 24.08 -18.66 8.80
CA ARG A 500 23.52 -17.35 8.42
C ARG A 500 22.86 -17.39 7.04
N GLU A 501 23.48 -18.05 6.06
CA GLU A 501 22.90 -18.24 4.73
C GLU A 501 21.61 -19.08 4.81
N LEU A 502 21.60 -20.15 5.60
CA LEU A 502 20.42 -20.98 5.81
C LEU A 502 19.30 -20.20 6.51
N PHE A 503 19.62 -19.40 7.53
CA PHE A 503 18.66 -18.51 8.19
C PHE A 503 18.05 -17.51 7.21
N SER A 504 18.88 -16.83 6.42
CA SER A 504 18.39 -15.86 5.43
C SER A 504 17.46 -16.53 4.41
N GLN A 505 17.74 -17.77 3.98
CA GLN A 505 16.84 -18.52 3.12
C GLN A 505 15.49 -18.82 3.79
N VAL A 506 15.49 -19.18 5.06
CA VAL A 506 14.24 -19.40 5.84
C VAL A 506 13.44 -18.11 5.94
N ALA A 507 14.08 -17.01 6.34
CA ALA A 507 13.44 -15.70 6.42
C ALA A 507 12.93 -15.22 5.05
N ALA A 508 13.69 -15.46 3.97
CA ALA A 508 13.28 -15.15 2.61
C ALA A 508 12.05 -15.95 2.17
N ARG A 509 11.95 -17.23 2.55
CA ARG A 509 10.74 -18.05 2.30
C ARG A 509 9.53 -17.51 3.04
N ILE A 510 9.66 -17.16 4.32
CA ILE A 510 8.55 -16.54 5.07
C ILE A 510 8.18 -15.18 4.45
N ALA A 511 9.17 -14.36 4.10
CA ALA A 511 8.93 -13.08 3.42
C ALA A 511 8.21 -13.28 2.07
N GLN A 512 8.58 -14.31 1.31
CA GLN A 512 7.90 -14.70 0.09
C GLN A 512 6.46 -15.13 0.37
N LYS A 513 6.20 -15.95 1.41
CA LYS A 513 4.84 -16.34 1.81
C LYS A 513 3.99 -15.15 2.25
N ILE A 514 4.56 -14.20 2.99
CA ILE A 514 3.89 -12.93 3.33
C ILE A 514 3.52 -12.16 2.06
N ARG A 515 4.45 -12.07 1.10
CA ARG A 515 4.22 -11.36 -0.17
C ARG A 515 3.26 -12.10 -1.10
N SER A 516 3.26 -13.42 -1.16
CA SER A 516 2.39 -14.22 -2.02
C SER A 516 1.01 -14.43 -1.41
N GLY A 517 0.89 -14.37 -0.08
CA GLY A 517 -0.35 -14.65 0.63
C GLY A 517 -0.52 -16.12 1.00
N GLU A 518 0.55 -16.88 0.95
CA GLU A 518 0.55 -18.34 1.15
C GLU A 518 0.81 -18.73 2.60
N LEU A 519 0.70 -17.79 3.54
CA LEU A 519 0.80 -18.09 4.96
C LEU A 519 -0.34 -19.01 5.41
N THR A 520 -0.04 -19.95 6.29
CA THR A 520 -1.07 -20.73 7.00
C THR A 520 -1.92 -19.81 7.88
N LYS A 521 -3.06 -20.29 8.37
CA LYS A 521 -3.89 -19.52 9.30
C LYS A 521 -3.13 -19.11 10.56
N GLU A 522 -2.37 -20.04 11.12
CA GLU A 522 -1.51 -19.82 12.28
C GLU A 522 -0.45 -18.76 11.98
N GLN A 523 0.29 -18.90 10.88
CA GLN A 523 1.27 -17.91 10.45
C GLN A 523 0.66 -16.50 10.25
N ASN A 524 -0.53 -16.42 9.68
CA ASN A 524 -1.25 -15.14 9.52
C ASN A 524 -1.63 -14.52 10.88
N PHE A 525 -2.09 -15.34 11.83
CA PHE A 525 -2.39 -14.89 13.18
C PHE A 525 -1.13 -14.39 13.90
N THR A 526 -0.03 -15.13 13.82
CA THR A 526 1.28 -14.73 14.36
C THR A 526 1.77 -13.43 13.72
N LEU A 527 1.65 -13.26 12.39
CA LEU A 527 2.01 -12.02 11.69
C LEU A 527 1.18 -10.81 12.18
N ARG A 528 -0.11 -10.98 12.50
CA ARG A 528 -0.91 -9.91 13.11
C ARG A 528 -0.43 -9.54 14.50
N LYS A 529 -0.06 -10.54 15.32
CA LYS A 529 0.55 -10.28 16.62
C LYS A 529 1.87 -9.50 16.47
N VAL A 530 2.71 -9.85 15.50
CA VAL A 530 3.92 -9.08 15.17
C VAL A 530 3.56 -7.63 14.84
N ASN A 531 2.60 -7.40 13.94
CA ASN A 531 2.17 -6.02 13.63
C ASN A 531 1.69 -5.26 14.88
N LYS A 532 0.89 -5.92 15.74
CA LYS A 532 0.33 -5.31 16.94
C LYS A 532 1.41 -4.95 17.96
N ILE A 533 2.36 -5.85 18.25
CA ILE A 533 3.44 -5.56 19.20
C ILE A 533 4.37 -4.46 18.70
N MET A 534 4.68 -4.46 17.40
CA MET A 534 5.49 -3.42 16.77
C MET A 534 4.80 -2.05 16.85
N ARG A 535 3.49 -1.98 16.56
CA ARG A 535 2.71 -0.75 16.71
C ARG A 535 2.63 -0.30 18.16
N SER A 536 2.40 -1.22 19.10
CA SER A 536 2.38 -0.90 20.54
C SER A 536 3.69 -0.23 20.99
N ALA A 537 4.83 -0.82 20.63
CA ALA A 537 6.15 -0.26 20.95
C ALA A 537 6.32 1.14 20.35
N ALA A 538 5.91 1.34 19.10
CA ALA A 538 5.98 2.65 18.45
C ALA A 538 5.06 3.69 19.09
N MET A 539 3.84 3.31 19.49
CA MET A 539 2.87 4.20 20.14
C MET A 539 3.35 4.64 21.52
N GLN A 540 3.87 3.72 22.33
CA GLN A 540 4.42 4.05 23.65
C GLN A 540 5.63 4.98 23.52
N SER A 541 6.56 4.68 22.61
CA SER A 541 7.70 5.53 22.29
C SER A 541 7.27 6.94 21.85
N MET A 542 6.27 7.04 20.97
CA MET A 542 5.72 8.32 20.52
C MET A 542 5.03 9.10 21.64
N GLY A 543 4.43 8.40 22.61
CA GLY A 543 3.73 8.99 23.75
C GLY A 543 4.63 9.86 24.63
N HIS A 544 5.93 9.57 24.72
CA HIS A 544 6.91 10.40 25.42
C HIS A 544 7.24 11.70 24.68
N ILE A 545 7.07 11.71 23.35
CA ILE A 545 7.36 12.87 22.50
C ILE A 545 6.14 13.79 22.43
N VAL A 546 4.94 13.25 22.17
CA VAL A 546 3.75 14.08 21.92
C VAL A 546 2.92 14.32 23.19
N GLY A 547 3.15 13.54 24.26
CA GLY A 547 2.29 13.47 25.44
C GLY A 547 1.10 12.54 25.21
N ARG A 548 0.54 11.94 26.28
CA ARG A 548 -0.53 10.90 26.23
C ARG A 548 -1.86 11.32 25.54
N ALA A 549 -1.99 12.55 25.04
CA ALA A 549 -3.23 13.09 24.47
C ALA A 549 -3.33 13.00 22.93
N ALA A 550 -2.27 12.63 22.20
CA ALA A 550 -2.33 12.47 20.75
C ALA A 550 -2.45 10.99 20.37
N SER A 551 -3.63 10.58 19.90
CA SER A 551 -3.90 9.21 19.45
C SER A 551 -3.10 8.89 18.18
N VAL A 552 -2.08 8.04 18.33
CA VAL A 552 -1.45 7.29 17.23
C VAL A 552 -2.29 6.04 17.00
N SER A 553 -2.71 5.76 15.76
CA SER A 553 -3.50 4.56 15.39
C SER A 553 -2.83 3.68 14.34
#